data_AF-A0A358KLV7-F1
#
_entry.id   AF-A0A358KLV7-F1
#
_cell.length_a   1.000
_cell.length_b   1.000
_cell.length_c   1.000
_cell.angle_alpha   90.00
_cell.angle_beta   90.00
_cell.angle_gamma   90.00
#
_symmetry.space_group_name_H-M   'P 1'
#
loop_
_entity.id
_entity.type
_entity.pdbx_description
1 polymer ?
#
loop_
_entity_poly.entity_id
_entity_poly.type
_entity_poly.pdbx_seq_one_letter_code
_entity_poly.pdbx_strand_id
1 'polypeptide(L)'
;MRQFDRRQFLSGLGVTLALPWLESSAMAAAPRPKRLVCVGNHLGFYPGNFFPKTAGRDYVPTSTLKPLDKHRDDLTVFSHLDHGLNGGHRAVQGFLNSIKKEESAGFPLKNISLDQAAAEHVGSATRFPSVNTGIVNGT
;
A
#
# COMPACT_ATOMS: atom_id res chain seq x y z
N MET A 1 23.30 44.97 45.76
CA MET A 1 22.54 43.81 45.23
C MET A 1 21.60 44.33 44.16
N ARG A 2 21.65 43.79 42.94
CA ARG A 2 20.80 44.25 41.84
C ARG A 2 19.40 43.63 42.06
N GLN A 3 18.41 44.46 42.40
CA GLN A 3 17.02 44.00 42.51
C GLN A 3 16.49 43.73 41.09
N PHE A 4 16.07 42.51 40.83
CA PHE A 4 15.35 42.18 39.60
C PHE A 4 13.88 42.53 39.76
N ASP A 5 13.31 43.16 38.74
CA ASP A 5 11.87 43.39 38.68
C ASP A 5 11.16 42.03 38.60
N ARG A 6 10.21 41.79 39.52
CA ARG A 6 9.36 40.59 39.54
C ARG A 6 8.75 40.32 38.17
N ARG A 7 8.40 41.38 37.44
CA ARG A 7 7.83 41.26 36.09
C ARG A 7 8.84 40.63 35.11
N GLN A 8 10.08 41.11 35.11
CA GLN A 8 11.14 40.57 34.25
C GLN A 8 11.47 39.11 34.61
N PHE A 9 11.51 38.79 35.90
CA PHE A 9 11.74 37.42 36.36
C PHE A 9 10.64 36.47 35.88
N LEU A 10 9.37 36.83 36.06
CA LEU A 10 8.23 36.01 35.63
C LEU A 10 8.14 35.90 34.10
N SER A 11 8.44 36.97 33.36
CA SER A 11 8.47 36.93 31.89
C SER A 11 9.57 36.00 31.36
N GLY A 12 10.77 36.01 31.94
CA GLY A 12 11.84 35.08 31.55
C GLY A 12 11.50 33.62 31.82
N LEU A 13 10.88 33.33 32.96
CA LEU A 13 10.43 31.99 33.34
C LEU A 13 9.38 31.45 32.36
N GLY A 14 8.43 32.30 31.93
CA GLY A 14 7.44 31.94 30.91
C GLY A 14 8.07 31.55 29.57
N VAL A 15 9.11 32.25 29.13
CA VAL A 15 9.85 31.91 27.90
C VAL A 15 10.56 30.56 28.03
N THR A 16 11.22 30.29 29.16
CA THR A 16 11.91 29.01 29.38
C THR A 16 10.96 27.80 29.41
N LEU A 17 9.73 28.00 29.89
CA LEU A 17 8.69 26.95 29.89
C LEU A 17 8.04 26.77 28.50
N ALA A 18 7.98 27.84 27.70
CA ALA A 18 7.45 27.80 26.34
C ALA A 18 8.46 27.25 25.31
N LEU A 19 9.76 27.35 25.59
CA LEU A 19 10.85 26.94 24.67
C LEU A 19 10.75 25.48 24.18
N PRO A 20 10.50 24.47 25.03
CA PRO A 20 10.35 23.08 24.59
C PRO A 20 9.12 22.85 23.70
N TRP A 21 8.09 23.70 23.88
CA TRP A 21 6.88 23.63 23.06
C TRP A 21 7.13 24.19 21.66
N LEU A 22 7.98 25.21 21.56
CA LEU A 22 8.43 25.77 20.28
C LEU A 22 9.22 24.74 19.46
N GLU A 23 10.14 24.01 20.10
CA GLU A 23 10.89 22.91 19.48
C GLU A 23 9.97 21.77 19.00
N SER A 24 8.92 21.45 19.76
CA SER A 24 7.94 20.42 19.35
C SER A 24 7.10 20.85 18.14
N SER A 25 6.82 22.15 18.01
CA SER A 25 6.06 22.71 16.87
C SER A 25 6.89 22.92 15.60
N ALA A 26 8.22 22.94 15.71
CA ALA A 26 9.15 23.11 14.59
C ALA A 26 9.52 21.78 13.90
N MET A 27 9.08 20.65 14.44
CA MET A 27 9.35 19.33 13.85
C MET A 27 8.59 19.19 12.53
N ALA A 28 9.32 19.14 11.42
CA ALA A 28 8.74 18.82 10.12
C ALA A 28 7.97 17.49 10.22
N ALA A 29 6.78 17.44 9.64
CA ALA A 29 6.01 16.21 9.61
C ALA A 29 6.83 15.10 8.93
N ALA A 30 7.03 13.98 9.63
CA ALA A 30 7.71 12.83 9.05
C ALA A 30 7.01 12.41 7.75
N PRO A 31 7.76 11.99 6.72
CA PRO A 31 7.18 11.55 5.47
C PRO A 31 6.21 10.39 5.72
N ARG A 32 4.99 10.52 5.20
CA ARG A 32 3.97 9.47 5.35
C ARG A 32 4.37 8.26 4.50
N PRO A 33 4.43 7.05 5.06
CA PRO A 33 4.76 5.86 4.30
C PRO A 33 3.68 5.59 3.24
N LYS A 34 4.12 5.23 2.02
CA LYS A 34 3.22 4.72 0.98
C LYS A 34 2.71 3.35 1.41
N ARG A 35 1.44 3.07 1.15
CA ARG A 35 0.78 1.79 1.48
C ARG A 35 0.36 1.10 0.18
N LEU A 36 0.53 -0.21 0.14
CA LEU A 36 0.06 -1.07 -0.94
C LEU A 36 -1.22 -1.76 -0.48
N VAL A 37 -2.22 -1.80 -1.36
CA VAL A 37 -3.44 -2.58 -1.16
C VAL A 37 -3.64 -3.45 -2.38
N CYS A 38 -3.64 -4.76 -2.17
CA CYS A 38 -3.86 -5.76 -3.21
C CYS A 38 -5.23 -6.38 -3.01
N VAL A 39 -6.12 -6.23 -3.99
CA VAL A 39 -7.47 -6.82 -3.95
C VAL A 39 -7.55 -7.94 -4.97
N GLY A 40 -7.76 -9.16 -4.49
CA GLY A 40 -7.97 -10.33 -5.34
C GLY A 40 -9.46 -10.51 -5.63
N ASN A 41 -9.86 -10.44 -6.90
CA ASN A 41 -11.17 -10.91 -7.33
C ASN A 41 -11.08 -12.41 -7.65
N HIS A 42 -11.61 -13.25 -6.77
CA HIS A 42 -11.58 -14.71 -6.97
C HIS A 42 -12.33 -15.10 -8.24
N LEU A 43 -11.73 -15.97 -9.06
CA LEU A 43 -12.17 -16.36 -10.42
C LEU A 43 -12.00 -15.30 -11.52
N GLY A 44 -11.51 -14.11 -11.19
CA GLY A 44 -11.12 -13.11 -12.17
C GLY A 44 -12.28 -12.40 -12.87
N PHE A 45 -11.97 -11.77 -14.00
CA PHE A 45 -12.92 -11.04 -14.84
C PHE A 45 -13.12 -11.77 -16.16
N TYR A 46 -14.29 -11.58 -16.80
CA TYR A 46 -14.48 -12.04 -18.17
C TYR A 46 -13.51 -11.30 -19.12
N PRO A 47 -12.51 -11.96 -19.73
CA PRO A 47 -11.44 -11.27 -20.45
C PRO A 47 -11.93 -10.43 -21.63
N GLY A 48 -12.96 -10.92 -22.34
CA GLY A 48 -13.51 -10.27 -23.54
C GLY A 48 -14.10 -8.87 -23.27
N ASN A 49 -14.46 -8.57 -22.03
CA ASN A 49 -14.98 -7.26 -21.62
C ASN A 49 -14.08 -6.53 -20.62
N PHE A 50 -12.95 -7.11 -20.20
CA PHE A 50 -12.04 -6.49 -19.23
C PHE A 50 -10.87 -5.78 -19.92
N PHE A 51 -10.15 -6.46 -20.82
CA PHE A 51 -8.92 -5.91 -21.38
C PHE A 51 -9.19 -4.98 -22.58
N PRO A 52 -8.60 -3.76 -22.59
CA PRO A 52 -8.64 -2.89 -23.76
C PRO A 52 -7.91 -3.50 -24.97
N LYS A 53 -8.37 -3.16 -26.19
CA LYS A 53 -7.76 -3.66 -27.44
C LYS A 53 -6.46 -2.94 -27.82
N THR A 54 -6.26 -1.73 -27.33
CA THR A 54 -5.11 -0.89 -27.63
C THR A 54 -4.42 -0.49 -26.34
N ALA A 55 -3.09 -0.40 -26.37
CA ALA A 55 -2.29 0.11 -25.27
C ALA A 55 -2.33 1.65 -25.21
N GLY A 56 -1.83 2.20 -24.11
CA GLY A 56 -1.68 3.65 -23.90
C GLY A 56 -2.77 4.25 -23.03
N ARG A 57 -2.52 5.47 -22.52
CA ARG A 57 -3.43 6.16 -21.59
C ARG A 57 -4.82 6.41 -22.16
N ASP A 58 -4.96 6.49 -23.48
CA ASP A 58 -6.19 6.87 -24.20
C ASP A 58 -6.96 5.69 -24.81
N TYR A 59 -6.75 4.46 -24.31
CA TYR A 59 -7.52 3.29 -24.73
C TYR A 59 -9.04 3.50 -24.64
N VAL A 60 -9.82 2.91 -25.54
CA VAL A 60 -11.29 2.94 -25.40
C VAL A 60 -11.70 2.03 -24.23
N PRO A 61 -12.37 2.55 -23.18
CA PRO A 61 -12.77 1.73 -22.04
C PRO A 61 -13.76 0.65 -22.45
N THR A 62 -13.55 -0.55 -21.93
CA THR A 62 -14.44 -1.69 -22.12
C THR A 62 -15.67 -1.59 -21.20
N SER A 63 -16.68 -2.42 -21.40
CA SER A 63 -17.89 -2.40 -20.57
C SER A 63 -17.61 -2.64 -19.08
N THR A 64 -16.62 -3.46 -18.74
CA THR A 64 -16.22 -3.69 -17.34
C THR A 64 -15.46 -2.50 -16.74
N LEU A 65 -14.72 -1.74 -17.55
CA LEU A 65 -13.94 -0.60 -17.08
C LEU A 65 -14.70 0.73 -17.12
N LYS A 66 -15.76 0.84 -17.92
CA LYS A 66 -16.57 2.06 -18.09
C LYS A 66 -17.04 2.70 -16.76
N PRO A 67 -17.47 1.94 -15.72
CA PRO A 67 -17.82 2.53 -14.43
C PRO A 67 -16.64 3.24 -13.72
N LEU A 68 -15.40 2.94 -14.11
CA LEU A 68 -14.17 3.51 -13.54
C LEU A 68 -13.62 4.68 -14.35
N ASP A 69 -14.30 5.14 -15.41
CA ASP A 69 -13.79 6.22 -16.28
C ASP A 69 -13.50 7.52 -15.51
N LYS A 70 -14.26 7.81 -14.45
CA LYS A 70 -13.99 8.96 -13.56
C LYS A 70 -12.63 8.90 -12.84
N HIS A 71 -11.97 7.74 -12.82
CA HIS A 71 -10.67 7.48 -12.19
C HIS A 71 -9.57 7.21 -13.22
N ARG A 72 -9.77 7.61 -14.49
CA ARG A 72 -8.87 7.27 -15.59
C ARG A 72 -7.41 7.67 -15.36
N ASP A 73 -7.19 8.79 -14.67
CA ASP A 73 -5.84 9.29 -14.37
C ASP A 73 -5.14 8.54 -13.23
N ASP A 74 -5.91 7.77 -12.44
CA ASP A 74 -5.44 6.96 -11.32
C ASP A 74 -5.52 5.45 -11.61
N LEU A 75 -5.90 5.05 -12.83
CA LEU A 75 -6.13 3.67 -13.23
C LEU A 75 -5.20 3.26 -14.37
N THR A 76 -4.50 2.15 -14.17
CA THR A 76 -3.73 1.47 -15.23
C THR A 76 -4.17 0.02 -15.31
N VAL A 77 -4.46 -0.45 -16.52
CA VAL A 77 -4.83 -1.83 -16.80
C VAL A 77 -3.66 -2.52 -17.49
N PHE A 78 -3.13 -3.56 -16.86
CA PHE A 78 -2.07 -4.39 -17.43
C PHE A 78 -2.67 -5.66 -18.00
N SER A 79 -2.35 -5.94 -19.27
CA SER A 79 -2.64 -7.22 -19.91
C SER A 79 -1.42 -8.15 -19.79
N HIS A 80 -1.62 -9.46 -19.99
CA HIS A 80 -0.53 -10.45 -20.04
C HIS A 80 0.26 -10.63 -18.73
N LEU A 81 -0.34 -10.31 -17.58
CA LEU A 81 0.21 -10.65 -16.25
C LEU A 81 -0.37 -11.95 -15.67
N ASP A 82 -1.07 -12.73 -16.48
CA ASP A 82 -1.54 -14.06 -16.08
C ASP A 82 -0.39 -15.05 -16.09
N HIS A 83 -0.31 -15.85 -15.03
CA HIS A 83 0.74 -16.83 -14.80
C HIS A 83 0.32 -18.26 -15.20
N GLY A 84 -0.80 -18.42 -15.91
CA GLY A 84 -1.27 -19.71 -16.45
C GLY A 84 -1.62 -20.75 -15.38
N LEU A 85 -1.86 -20.32 -14.13
CA LEU A 85 -2.02 -21.23 -13.00
C LEU A 85 -3.40 -21.89 -13.07
N ASN A 86 -3.39 -23.17 -13.43
CA ASN A 86 -4.60 -23.99 -13.49
C ASN A 86 -4.81 -24.76 -12.18
N GLY A 87 -6.08 -24.87 -11.76
CA GLY A 87 -6.47 -25.55 -10.51
C GLY A 87 -7.87 -25.23 -9.98
N GLY A 88 -8.72 -24.57 -10.78
CA GLY A 88 -10.06 -24.14 -10.37
C GLY A 88 -10.01 -23.23 -9.13
N HIS A 89 -10.96 -23.41 -8.21
CA HIS A 89 -11.01 -22.64 -6.95
C HIS A 89 -9.73 -22.73 -6.12
N ARG A 90 -8.90 -23.76 -6.29
CA ARG A 90 -7.64 -23.92 -5.54
C ARG A 90 -6.51 -23.04 -6.07
N ALA A 91 -6.59 -22.58 -7.32
CA ALA A 91 -5.59 -21.72 -7.93
C ALA A 91 -5.53 -20.33 -7.28
N VAL A 92 -6.57 -19.92 -6.55
CA VAL A 92 -6.61 -18.62 -5.85
C VAL A 92 -5.49 -18.44 -4.82
N GLN A 93 -4.90 -19.53 -4.33
CA GLN A 93 -3.76 -19.51 -3.39
C GLN A 93 -2.48 -18.94 -4.00
N GLY A 94 -2.39 -18.91 -5.34
CA GLY A 94 -1.27 -18.29 -6.06
C GLY A 94 -1.39 -16.77 -6.21
N PHE A 95 -2.41 -16.13 -5.62
CA PHE A 95 -2.55 -14.67 -5.68
C PHE A 95 -1.28 -14.00 -5.15
N LEU A 96 -0.70 -13.09 -5.95
CA LEU A 96 0.54 -12.34 -5.67
C LEU A 96 1.87 -13.10 -5.66
N ASN A 97 1.90 -14.42 -5.87
CA ASN A 97 3.18 -15.17 -6.00
C ASN A 97 3.22 -16.16 -7.17
N SER A 98 2.07 -16.49 -7.78
CA SER A 98 1.94 -17.44 -8.88
C SER A 98 2.45 -18.86 -8.60
N ILE A 99 2.63 -19.23 -7.34
CA ILE A 99 3.28 -20.48 -6.94
C ILE A 99 2.32 -21.30 -6.09
N LYS A 100 2.04 -22.53 -6.53
CA LYS A 100 1.26 -23.46 -5.70
C LYS A 100 2.08 -23.83 -4.47
N LYS A 101 1.41 -23.98 -3.33
CA LYS A 101 2.06 -24.35 -2.08
C LYS A 101 2.91 -25.61 -2.23
N GLU A 102 2.40 -26.60 -2.95
CA GLU A 102 3.04 -27.89 -3.22
C GLU A 102 4.29 -27.78 -4.13
N GLU A 103 4.40 -26.72 -4.93
CA GLU A 103 5.48 -26.50 -5.90
C GLU A 103 6.57 -25.55 -5.37
N SER A 104 6.29 -24.84 -4.26
CA SER A 104 7.16 -23.78 -3.71
C SER A 104 8.60 -24.22 -3.42
N ALA A 105 8.85 -25.50 -3.14
CA ALA A 105 10.18 -26.00 -2.87
C ALA A 105 11.15 -25.81 -4.04
N GLY A 106 10.65 -25.78 -5.28
CA GLY A 106 11.44 -25.61 -6.50
C GLY A 106 11.82 -24.16 -6.83
N PHE A 107 11.34 -23.18 -6.06
CA PHE A 107 11.60 -21.76 -6.33
C PHE A 107 12.59 -21.16 -5.32
N PRO A 108 13.56 -20.34 -5.75
CA PRO A 108 14.55 -19.72 -4.87
C PRO A 108 13.94 -18.90 -3.73
N LEU A 109 12.85 -18.17 -4.02
CA LEU A 109 12.11 -17.34 -3.06
C LEU A 109 10.90 -18.06 -2.45
N LYS A 110 10.81 -19.39 -2.60
CA LYS A 110 9.67 -20.20 -2.13
C LYS A 110 8.34 -19.61 -2.61
N ASN A 111 7.44 -19.25 -1.71
CA ASN A 111 6.11 -18.71 -1.98
C ASN A 111 5.93 -17.28 -1.43
N ILE A 112 7.02 -16.50 -1.30
CA ILE A 112 6.93 -15.09 -0.90
C ILE A 112 6.03 -14.32 -1.88
N SER A 113 5.04 -13.61 -1.36
CA SER A 113 4.11 -12.81 -2.16
C SER A 113 4.60 -11.39 -2.39
N LEU A 114 4.08 -10.74 -3.45
CA LEU A 114 4.43 -9.37 -3.81
C LEU A 114 4.21 -8.36 -2.68
N ASP A 115 3.15 -8.53 -1.88
CA ASP A 115 2.90 -7.67 -0.71
C ASP A 115 3.92 -7.89 0.41
N GLN A 116 4.40 -9.13 0.61
CA GLN A 116 5.46 -9.44 1.58
C GLN A 116 6.80 -8.85 1.14
N ALA A 117 7.15 -8.96 -0.14
CA ALA A 117 8.35 -8.33 -0.69
C ALA A 117 8.29 -6.80 -0.57
N ALA A 118 7.11 -6.19 -0.80
CA ALA A 118 6.90 -4.76 -0.60
C ALA A 118 7.02 -4.37 0.89
N ALA A 119 6.52 -5.20 1.80
CA ALA A 119 6.63 -4.99 3.24
C ALA A 119 8.08 -4.99 3.73
N GLU A 120 8.91 -5.93 3.25
CA GLU A 120 10.34 -5.97 3.55
C GLU A 120 11.07 -4.70 3.08
N HIS A 121 10.71 -4.18 1.91
CA HIS A 121 11.27 -2.93 1.40
C HIS A 121 10.90 -1.71 2.25
N VAL A 122 9.67 -1.62 2.75
CA VAL A 122 9.19 -0.52 3.59
C VAL A 122 9.75 -0.60 5.02
N GLY A 123 10.05 -1.82 5.51
CA GLY A 123 10.63 -2.06 6.82
C GLY A 123 9.72 -1.61 7.97
N SER A 124 10.29 -0.92 8.97
CA SER A 124 9.58 -0.49 10.18
C SER A 124 8.81 0.83 10.06
N ALA A 125 8.67 1.37 8.83
CA ALA A 125 7.96 2.63 8.62
C ALA A 125 6.44 2.54 8.89
N THR A 126 5.88 1.33 8.94
CA THR A 126 4.49 1.06 9.33
C THR A 126 4.43 0.17 10.57
N ARG A 127 3.36 0.32 11.39
CA ARG A 127 3.16 -0.49 12.60
C ARG A 127 3.11 -2.00 12.30
N PHE A 128 2.47 -2.36 11.20
CA PHE A 128 2.38 -3.73 10.70
C PHE A 128 3.03 -3.79 9.31
N PRO A 129 3.96 -4.74 9.07
CA PRO A 129 4.61 -4.88 7.77
C PRO A 129 3.64 -5.32 6.67
N SER A 130 2.81 -6.35 6.92
CA SER A 130 1.73 -6.80 6.03
C SER A 130 0.54 -7.28 6.86
N VAL A 131 -0.67 -7.09 6.33
CA VAL A 131 -1.93 -7.54 6.92
C VAL A 131 -2.74 -8.22 5.82
N ASN A 132 -3.05 -9.50 6.01
CA ASN A 132 -3.93 -10.26 5.12
C ASN A 132 -5.33 -10.36 5.75
N THR A 133 -6.37 -10.08 4.96
CA THR A 133 -7.77 -10.16 5.38
C THR A 133 -8.60 -10.86 4.30
N GLY A 134 -9.54 -11.71 4.72
CA GLY A 134 -10.51 -12.36 3.84
C GLY A 134 -11.95 -12.14 4.29
N ILE A 135 -12.90 -12.35 3.39
CA ILE A 135 -14.34 -12.09 3.62
C ILE A 135 -14.97 -13.14 4.55
N VAL A 136 -14.37 -14.34 4.66
CA VAL A 136 -14.85 -15.42 5.55
C VAL A 136 -13.70 -16.06 6.34
N ASN A 137 -13.06 -17.10 5.81
CA ASN A 137 -12.06 -17.92 6.53
C ASN A 137 -10.60 -17.55 6.21
N GLY A 138 -10.36 -16.43 5.52
CA GLY A 138 -9.11 -16.23 4.80
C GLY A 138 -8.98 -17.22 3.63
N THR A 139 -8.07 -16.94 2.70
CA THR A 139 -7.66 -17.91 1.67
C THR A 139 -6.78 -19.00 2.22
#